data_AF-A0A1B7X4U5-F1
#
_entry.id   AF-A0A1B7X4U5-F1
#
_cell.length_a   1.000
_cell.length_b   1.000
_cell.length_c   1.000
_cell.angle_alpha   90.00
_cell.angle_beta   90.00
_cell.angle_gamma   90.00
#
_symmetry.space_group_name_H-M   'P 1'
#
loop_
_entity.id
_entity.type
_entity.pdbx_description
1 polymer ?
#
loop_
_entity_poly.entity_id
_entity_poly.type
_entity_poly.pdbx_seq_one_letter_code
_entity_poly.pdbx_strand_id
1 'polypeptide(L)'
;MKLLARWGLTLGLAGSVMFTSILGMNNLQALALPQEQVIKTLQEVPVFTLTNPKGEFVVISRKDQSKTISQIGFFISKKDAQFFLEDRIKKENPQLASTIQITPVSLADYYKLVVENKKKKDSDIFFILVPTKQQVDRAKSILTSSGKPVQQFNGVPLFVLKFKQENSYLTIPNGKDRSIPFYFEKEGAVALLEAFKKAQPKEAAKTEIQVLDLYGVIETLNSSNDSSTNKILLYPSQESIEFLRSIVPNPPKK
;
A
#
# COMPACT_ATOMS: atom_id res chain seq x y z
N MET A 1 5.71 -40.50 20.82
CA MET A 1 4.88 -39.42 21.39
C MET A 1 4.90 -38.25 20.41
N LYS A 2 3.74 -37.81 19.89
CA LYS A 2 3.64 -36.71 18.93
C LYS A 2 3.79 -35.37 19.69
N LEU A 3 4.98 -34.76 19.64
CA LEU A 3 5.18 -33.40 20.15
C LEU A 3 4.68 -32.40 19.11
N LEU A 4 3.39 -32.06 19.19
CA LEU A 4 2.82 -30.93 18.50
C LEU A 4 3.30 -29.66 19.21
N ALA A 5 4.38 -29.05 18.73
CA ALA A 5 4.71 -27.68 19.09
C ALA A 5 3.60 -26.77 18.57
N ARG A 6 2.65 -26.38 19.43
CA ARG A 6 1.67 -25.34 19.13
C ARG A 6 2.43 -24.03 19.07
N TRP A 7 2.70 -23.53 17.86
CA TRP A 7 3.27 -22.20 17.68
C TRP A 7 2.26 -21.19 18.23
N GLY A 8 2.58 -20.56 19.37
CA GLY A 8 1.69 -19.63 20.06
C GLY A 8 1.65 -18.31 19.32
N LEU A 9 0.53 -18.04 18.65
CA LEU A 9 0.20 -16.74 18.10
C LEU A 9 -0.59 -15.99 19.19
N THR A 10 -0.13 -14.81 19.58
CA THR A 10 -0.76 -13.99 20.64
C THR A 10 -1.20 -12.66 20.07
N LEU A 11 -2.43 -12.27 20.35
CA LEU A 11 -3.01 -10.98 19.96
C LEU A 11 -2.95 -10.00 21.13
N GLY A 12 -2.60 -8.75 20.84
CA GLY A 12 -2.55 -7.68 21.84
C GLY A 12 -2.80 -6.31 21.21
N LEU A 13 -2.72 -5.27 22.04
CA LEU A 13 -2.80 -3.86 21.61
C LEU A 13 -1.44 -3.20 21.80
N ALA A 14 -1.03 -2.37 20.85
CA ALA A 14 0.18 -1.56 20.95
C ALA A 14 -0.06 -0.33 21.83
N GLY A 15 0.02 -0.48 23.15
CA GLY A 15 -0.19 0.65 24.08
C GLY A 15 0.80 1.83 23.92
N SER A 16 1.93 1.62 23.24
CA SER A 16 2.95 2.64 22.97
C SER A 16 2.96 3.17 21.52
N VAL A 17 2.19 2.57 20.61
CA VAL A 17 2.10 2.99 19.20
C VAL A 17 0.64 3.34 18.91
N MET A 18 0.33 4.64 19.01
CA MET A 18 -1.01 5.20 18.81
C MET A 18 -1.12 5.85 17.42
N PHE A 19 -2.25 5.65 16.74
CA PHE A 19 -2.62 6.48 15.59
C PHE A 19 -3.27 7.79 16.09
N THR A 20 -2.46 8.74 16.58
CA THR A 20 -2.95 10.10 16.78
C THR A 20 -3.09 10.74 15.40
N SER A 21 -4.33 10.90 14.91
CA SER A 21 -4.62 11.59 13.64
C SER A 21 -3.74 12.83 13.51
N ILE A 22 -2.91 12.88 12.47
CA ILE A 22 -1.81 13.83 12.25
C ILE A 22 -2.30 15.30 12.05
N LEU A 23 -3.59 15.58 12.22
CA LEU A 23 -4.16 16.92 12.19
C LEU A 23 -3.59 17.89 13.25
N GLY A 24 -2.77 17.40 14.21
CA GLY A 24 -2.04 18.21 15.19
C GLY A 24 -0.53 18.35 14.96
N MET A 25 0.06 17.74 13.92
CA MET A 25 1.50 17.90 13.63
C MET A 25 1.75 19.12 12.75
N ASN A 26 1.62 20.32 13.32
CA ASN A 26 2.09 21.56 12.68
C ASN A 26 3.62 21.72 12.75
N ASN A 27 4.34 20.74 13.28
CA ASN A 27 5.80 20.70 13.30
C ASN A 27 6.29 19.63 12.31
N LEU A 28 6.09 19.87 11.02
CA LEU A 28 7.00 19.32 10.02
C LEU A 28 8.37 19.98 10.28
N GLN A 29 9.21 19.34 11.12
CA GLN A 29 10.65 19.56 11.02
C GLN A 29 10.99 19.48 9.53
N ALA A 30 11.67 20.49 8.99
CA ALA A 30 11.93 20.63 7.56
C ALA A 30 12.36 19.28 6.96
N LEU A 31 11.41 18.60 6.31
CA LEU A 31 11.66 17.33 5.65
C LEU A 31 12.58 17.65 4.48
N ALA A 32 13.53 16.76 4.18
CA ALA A 32 14.29 16.91 2.95
C ALA A 32 13.30 16.88 1.76
N LEU A 33 13.52 17.70 0.73
CA LEU A 33 12.64 17.77 -0.46
C LEU A 33 12.29 16.37 -1.04
N PRO A 34 13.21 15.38 -1.13
CA PRO A 34 12.86 14.03 -1.56
C PRO A 34 11.83 13.34 -0.65
N GLN A 35 11.89 13.57 0.66
CA GLN A 35 10.89 13.05 1.60
C GLN A 35 9.55 13.74 1.41
N GLU A 36 9.51 15.05 1.17
CA GLU A 36 8.26 15.76 0.92
C GLU A 36 7.54 15.25 -0.33
N GLN A 37 8.27 15.02 -1.43
CA GLN A 37 7.71 14.44 -2.65
C GLN A 37 7.16 13.02 -2.41
N VAL A 38 7.91 12.18 -1.70
CA VAL A 38 7.44 10.83 -1.33
C VAL A 38 6.16 10.92 -0.51
N ILE A 39 6.13 11.75 0.54
CA ILE A 39 4.95 11.91 1.38
C ILE A 39 3.76 12.37 0.54
N LYS A 40 3.93 13.38 -0.33
CA LYS A 40 2.86 13.87 -1.21
C LYS A 40 2.32 12.77 -2.12
N THR A 41 3.19 12.01 -2.78
CA THR A 41 2.77 10.92 -3.68
C THR A 41 2.04 9.80 -2.93
N LEU A 42 2.42 9.51 -1.69
CA LEU A 42 1.79 8.45 -0.88
C LEU A 42 0.53 8.92 -0.13
N GLN A 43 0.35 10.23 0.08
CA GLN A 43 -0.73 10.79 0.91
C GLN A 43 -2.13 10.48 0.35
N GLU A 44 -2.25 10.41 -0.97
CA GLU A 44 -3.55 10.23 -1.66
C GLU A 44 -4.03 8.76 -1.68
N VAL A 45 -3.21 7.82 -1.22
CA VAL A 45 -3.53 6.39 -1.21
C VAL A 45 -3.98 5.98 0.19
N PRO A 46 -5.27 5.67 0.41
CA PRO A 46 -5.69 5.11 1.68
C PRO A 46 -5.28 3.64 1.77
N VAL A 47 -4.89 3.24 2.98
CA VAL A 47 -4.68 1.86 3.41
C VAL A 47 -5.45 1.64 4.71
N PHE A 48 -5.73 0.38 5.05
CA PHE A 48 -6.63 0.04 6.15
C PHE A 48 -5.88 -0.72 7.22
N THR A 49 -6.09 -0.39 8.49
CA THR A 49 -5.48 -1.09 9.62
C THR A 49 -6.52 -1.35 10.69
N LEU A 50 -6.14 -2.08 11.74
CA LEU A 50 -7.03 -2.53 12.80
C LEU A 50 -6.64 -1.81 14.08
N THR A 51 -7.55 -1.03 14.64
CA THR A 51 -7.33 -0.31 15.89
C THR A 51 -8.49 -0.51 16.85
N ASN A 52 -8.24 -0.30 18.14
CA ASN A 52 -9.35 -0.10 19.09
C ASN A 52 -9.91 1.34 18.98
N PRO A 53 -10.93 1.72 19.77
CA PRO A 53 -11.54 3.05 19.71
C PRO A 53 -10.61 4.18 20.20
N LYS A 54 -9.52 3.84 20.91
CA LYS A 54 -8.48 4.79 21.31
C LYS A 54 -7.43 5.05 20.22
N GLY A 55 -7.49 4.31 19.11
CA GLY A 55 -6.50 4.38 18.04
C GLY A 55 -5.24 3.53 18.27
N GLU A 56 -5.26 2.62 19.25
CA GLU A 56 -4.16 1.68 19.48
C GLU A 56 -4.21 0.57 18.43
N PHE A 57 -3.07 0.27 17.81
CA PHE A 57 -2.99 -0.79 16.80
C PHE A 57 -3.17 -2.18 17.41
N VAL A 58 -3.81 -3.07 16.66
CA VAL A 58 -3.75 -4.50 16.92
C VAL A 58 -2.35 -5.02 16.59
N VAL A 59 -1.72 -5.68 17.56
CA VAL A 59 -0.42 -6.33 17.42
C VAL A 59 -0.62 -7.83 17.38
N ILE A 60 0.04 -8.45 16.40
CA ILE A 60 0.10 -9.90 16.24
C ILE A 60 1.52 -10.33 16.59
N SER A 61 1.68 -11.07 17.68
CA SER A 61 2.99 -11.56 18.10
C SER A 61 3.10 -13.07 17.90
N ARG A 62 4.28 -13.50 17.45
CA ARG A 62 4.66 -14.91 17.35
C ARG A 62 5.98 -15.09 18.10
N LYS A 63 6.06 -16.16 18.90
CA LYS A 63 7.35 -16.62 19.42
C LYS A 63 8.11 -17.37 18.34
N ASP A 64 9.26 -16.84 17.96
CA ASP A 64 10.25 -17.53 17.13
C ASP A 64 11.47 -17.86 18.00
N GLN A 65 11.62 -19.12 18.36
CA GLN A 65 12.62 -19.61 19.31
C GLN A 65 12.61 -18.81 20.63
N SER A 66 13.58 -17.91 20.84
CA SER A 66 13.76 -17.06 22.02
C SER A 66 13.32 -15.61 21.82
N LYS A 67 12.88 -15.21 20.62
CA LYS A 67 12.46 -13.85 20.29
C LYS A 67 10.96 -13.77 20.01
N THR A 68 10.33 -12.69 20.48
CA THR A 68 8.93 -12.42 20.16
C THR A 68 8.91 -11.44 19.01
N ILE A 69 8.48 -11.91 17.84
CA ILE A 69 8.31 -11.08 16.64
C ILE A 69 6.88 -10.54 16.68
N SER A 70 6.74 -9.22 16.69
CA SER A 70 5.45 -8.54 16.70
C SER A 70 5.17 -7.86 15.36
N GLN A 71 3.93 -7.90 14.89
CA GLN A 71 3.54 -7.38 13.58
C GLN A 71 2.29 -6.52 13.70
N ILE A 72 2.26 -5.42 12.95
CA ILE A 72 1.07 -4.58 12.76
C ILE A 72 0.73 -4.60 11.27
N GLY A 73 -0.49 -5.01 10.95
CA GLY A 73 -0.97 -5.16 9.57
C GLY A 73 -1.64 -3.91 9.03
N PHE A 74 -1.25 -3.53 7.81
CA PHE A 74 -1.88 -2.51 6.99
C PHE A 74 -2.27 -3.19 5.67
N PHE A 75 -3.49 -2.98 5.20
CA PHE A 75 -4.06 -3.69 4.07
C PHE A 75 -4.36 -2.69 2.96
N ILE A 76 -4.00 -3.03 1.72
CA ILE A 76 -4.41 -2.24 0.54
C ILE A 76 -5.93 -2.30 0.35
N SER A 77 -6.57 -3.40 0.74
CA SER A 77 -8.02 -3.59 0.66
C SER A 77 -8.68 -3.54 2.04
N LYS A 78 -9.80 -2.81 2.12
CA LYS A 78 -10.63 -2.76 3.33
C LYS A 78 -11.30 -4.11 3.57
N LYS A 79 -11.76 -4.78 2.50
CA LYS A 79 -12.30 -6.13 2.55
C LYS A 79 -11.29 -7.13 3.09
N ASP A 80 -10.02 -7.06 2.70
CA ASP A 80 -8.99 -7.94 3.24
C ASP A 80 -8.72 -7.68 4.73
N ALA A 81 -8.76 -6.41 5.17
CA ALA A 81 -8.70 -6.06 6.59
C ALA A 81 -9.90 -6.63 7.37
N GLN A 82 -11.11 -6.55 6.81
CA GLN A 82 -12.32 -7.14 7.41
C GLN A 82 -12.24 -8.65 7.48
N PHE A 83 -11.79 -9.29 6.41
CA PHE A 83 -11.57 -10.72 6.38
C PHE A 83 -10.57 -11.14 7.45
N PHE A 84 -9.46 -10.40 7.61
CA PHE A 84 -8.50 -10.67 8.66
C PHE A 84 -9.10 -10.53 10.08
N LEU A 85 -9.90 -9.49 10.32
CA LEU A 85 -10.62 -9.30 11.60
C LEU A 85 -11.54 -10.49 11.91
N GLU A 86 -12.36 -10.91 10.95
CA GLU A 86 -13.33 -12.00 11.13
C GLU A 86 -12.68 -13.38 11.20
N ASP A 87 -11.75 -13.69 10.29
CA ASP A 87 -11.20 -15.03 10.17
C ASP A 87 -10.00 -15.31 11.06
N ARG A 88 -9.34 -14.27 11.59
CA ARG A 88 -8.19 -14.44 12.49
C ARG A 88 -8.50 -13.92 13.87
N ILE A 89 -8.71 -12.61 14.01
CA ILE A 89 -8.84 -11.97 15.32
C ILE A 89 -10.06 -12.49 16.07
N LYS A 90 -11.23 -12.54 15.43
CA LYS A 90 -12.48 -12.98 16.08
C LYS A 90 -12.47 -14.46 16.45
N LYS A 91 -11.80 -15.32 15.65
CA LYS A 91 -11.65 -16.75 15.98
C LYS A 91 -10.69 -16.97 17.16
N GLU A 92 -9.62 -16.18 17.24
CA GLU A 92 -8.59 -16.32 18.27
C GLU A 92 -8.97 -15.60 19.58
N ASN A 93 -9.61 -14.41 19.50
CA ASN A 93 -10.05 -13.61 20.65
C ASN A 93 -11.33 -12.80 20.31
N PRO A 94 -12.53 -13.38 20.49
CA PRO A 94 -13.80 -12.70 20.21
C PRO A 94 -14.03 -11.42 21.02
N GLN A 95 -13.57 -11.39 22.28
CA GLN A 95 -13.72 -10.22 23.14
C GLN A 95 -12.91 -9.04 22.60
N LEU A 96 -11.64 -9.26 22.25
CA LEU A 96 -10.83 -8.23 21.60
C LEU A 96 -11.48 -7.78 20.30
N ALA A 97 -11.86 -8.72 19.42
CA ALA A 97 -12.46 -8.42 18.12
C ALA A 97 -13.69 -7.51 18.21
N SER A 98 -14.52 -7.66 19.25
CA SER A 98 -15.70 -6.82 19.47
C SER A 98 -15.40 -5.33 19.70
N THR A 99 -14.15 -5.00 20.04
CA THR A 99 -13.68 -3.64 20.27
C THR A 99 -12.87 -3.07 19.10
N ILE A 100 -12.50 -3.91 18.13
CA ILE A 100 -11.64 -3.49 17.02
C ILE A 100 -12.48 -2.92 15.87
N GLN A 101 -11.99 -1.83 15.30
CA GLN A 101 -12.50 -1.20 14.10
C GLN A 101 -11.45 -1.22 12.99
N ILE A 102 -11.92 -1.17 11.75
CA ILE A 102 -11.05 -0.93 10.60
C ILE A 102 -10.87 0.58 10.45
N THR A 103 -9.65 1.04 10.65
CA THR A 103 -9.28 2.44 10.58
C THR A 103 -8.53 2.72 9.28
N PRO A 104 -9.03 3.64 8.44
CA PRO A 104 -8.32 4.10 7.25
C PRO A 104 -7.20 5.06 7.64
N VAL A 105 -6.03 4.91 7.02
CA VAL A 105 -4.87 5.80 7.16
C VAL A 105 -4.26 6.05 5.79
N SER A 106 -3.44 7.09 5.61
CA SER A 106 -2.73 7.26 4.34
C SER A 106 -1.53 6.32 4.25
N LEU A 107 -1.14 5.95 3.03
CA LEU A 107 0.08 5.20 2.77
C LEU A 107 1.32 6.01 3.18
N ALA A 108 1.23 7.35 3.16
CA ALA A 108 2.26 8.22 3.71
C ALA A 108 2.44 8.03 5.23
N ASP A 109 1.36 7.89 5.98
CA ASP A 109 1.43 7.67 7.44
C ASP A 109 1.99 6.29 7.77
N TYR A 110 1.58 5.27 7.01
CA TYR A 110 2.24 3.96 7.06
C TYR A 110 3.75 4.07 6.80
N TYR A 111 4.15 4.79 5.75
CA TYR A 111 5.56 4.96 5.40
C TYR A 111 6.34 5.67 6.51
N LYS A 112 5.79 6.72 7.13
CA LYS A 112 6.39 7.40 8.29
C LYS A 112 6.62 6.43 9.44
N LEU A 113 5.60 5.62 9.79
CA LEU A 113 5.73 4.59 10.82
C LEU A 113 6.87 3.61 10.51
N VAL A 114 6.98 3.14 9.26
CA VAL A 114 8.07 2.25 8.83
C VAL A 114 9.44 2.93 9.00
N VAL A 115 9.59 4.18 8.56
CA VAL A 115 10.85 4.93 8.64
C VAL A 115 11.25 5.21 10.09
N GLU A 116 10.30 5.65 10.92
CA GLU A 116 10.53 5.90 12.34
C GLU A 116 10.90 4.61 13.09
N ASN A 117 10.25 3.50 12.75
CA ASN A 117 10.56 2.21 13.34
C ASN A 117 11.98 1.73 13.00
N LYS A 118 12.45 1.95 11.77
CA LYS A 118 13.83 1.64 11.36
C LYS A 118 14.90 2.41 12.14
N LYS A 119 14.56 3.58 12.71
CA LYS A 119 15.49 4.36 13.55
C LYS A 119 15.68 3.76 14.95
N LYS A 120 14.77 2.87 15.40
CA LYS A 120 14.81 2.23 16.70
C LYS A 120 15.68 0.97 16.63
N LYS A 121 16.80 0.94 17.37
CA LYS A 121 17.78 -0.16 17.33
C LYS A 121 17.23 -1.52 17.80
N ASP A 122 16.23 -1.52 18.67
CA ASP A 122 15.66 -2.71 19.31
C ASP A 122 14.15 -2.89 19.04
N SER A 123 13.66 -2.45 17.87
CA SER A 123 12.24 -2.66 17.56
C SER A 123 11.96 -4.09 17.09
N ASP A 124 11.26 -4.85 17.93
CA ASP A 124 10.71 -6.16 17.58
C ASP A 124 9.35 -6.08 16.86
N ILE A 125 8.93 -4.87 16.47
CA ILE A 125 7.65 -4.62 15.78
C ILE A 125 7.90 -4.38 14.28
N PHE A 126 7.23 -5.15 13.44
CA PHE A 126 7.25 -5.02 11.99
C PHE A 126 5.91 -4.48 11.46
N PHE A 127 5.98 -3.42 10.66
CA PHE A 127 4.83 -2.85 9.97
C PHE A 127 4.69 -3.50 8.59
N ILE A 128 3.62 -4.27 8.37
CA ILE A 128 3.45 -5.05 7.15
C ILE A 128 2.35 -4.45 6.29
N LEU A 129 2.67 -4.18 5.03
CA LEU A 129 1.69 -3.80 4.01
C LEU A 129 1.26 -5.04 3.24
N VAL A 130 -0.03 -5.36 3.31
CA VAL A 130 -0.64 -6.56 2.76
C VAL A 130 -1.31 -6.20 1.43
N PRO A 131 -0.78 -6.67 0.29
CA PRO A 131 -1.43 -6.49 -1.01
C PRO A 131 -2.62 -7.44 -1.15
N THR A 132 -3.50 -7.14 -2.09
CA THR A 132 -4.56 -8.09 -2.44
C THR A 132 -3.96 -9.29 -3.17
N LYS A 133 -4.37 -10.51 -2.76
CA LYS A 133 -3.86 -11.75 -3.36
C LYS A 133 -4.08 -11.78 -4.88
N GLN A 134 -5.25 -11.34 -5.33
CA GLN A 134 -5.62 -11.30 -6.74
C GLN A 134 -4.65 -10.47 -7.59
N GLN A 135 -4.23 -9.29 -7.11
CA GLN A 135 -3.29 -8.44 -7.86
C GLN A 135 -1.87 -9.00 -7.83
N VAL A 136 -1.46 -9.65 -6.73
CA VAL A 136 -0.18 -10.39 -6.68
C VAL A 136 -0.16 -11.53 -7.69
N ASP A 137 -1.22 -12.32 -7.78
CA ASP A 137 -1.29 -13.45 -8.73
C ASP A 137 -1.22 -12.96 -10.18
N ARG A 138 -1.86 -11.82 -10.48
CA ARG A 138 -1.79 -11.17 -11.80
C ARG A 138 -0.42 -10.61 -12.13
N ALA A 139 0.22 -9.97 -11.16
CA ALA A 139 1.59 -9.49 -11.29
C ALA A 139 2.54 -10.64 -11.62
N LYS A 140 2.43 -11.76 -10.90
CA LYS A 140 3.18 -12.99 -11.17
C LYS A 140 2.92 -13.52 -12.59
N SER A 141 1.65 -13.58 -13.02
CA SER A 141 1.31 -14.01 -14.36
C SER A 141 1.98 -13.16 -15.45
N ILE A 142 1.99 -11.83 -15.31
CA ILE A 142 2.65 -10.94 -16.28
C ILE A 142 4.17 -11.19 -16.29
N LEU A 143 4.79 -11.24 -15.10
CA LEU A 143 6.23 -11.46 -14.98
C LEU A 143 6.69 -12.80 -15.59
N THR A 144 5.92 -13.88 -15.38
CA THR A 144 6.19 -15.19 -16.01
C THR A 144 6.11 -15.09 -17.53
N SER A 145 5.07 -14.44 -18.07
CA SER A 145 4.89 -14.30 -19.53
C SER A 145 5.99 -13.46 -20.19
N SER A 146 6.66 -12.58 -19.46
CA SER A 146 7.80 -11.79 -19.94
C SER A 146 9.14 -12.51 -19.88
N GLY A 147 9.17 -13.82 -19.59
CA GLY A 147 10.41 -14.62 -19.55
C GLY A 147 11.34 -14.30 -18.38
N LYS A 148 10.87 -13.52 -17.39
CA LYS A 148 11.63 -13.23 -16.17
C LYS A 148 11.43 -14.37 -15.17
N PRO A 149 12.50 -14.94 -14.57
CA PRO A 149 12.36 -15.94 -13.53
C PRO A 149 11.52 -15.36 -12.39
N VAL A 150 10.34 -15.94 -12.12
CA VAL A 150 9.49 -15.53 -11.00
C VAL A 150 10.03 -16.18 -9.74
N GLN A 151 11.22 -15.76 -9.31
CA GLN A 151 11.60 -15.92 -7.92
C GLN A 151 10.66 -15.03 -7.10
N GLN A 152 9.57 -15.66 -6.64
CA GLN A 152 8.55 -15.19 -5.72
C GLN A 152 8.45 -13.66 -5.60
N PHE A 153 7.74 -13.02 -6.54
CA PHE A 153 7.25 -11.67 -6.30
C PHE A 153 6.41 -11.67 -5.01
N ASN A 154 6.94 -11.05 -3.97
CA ASN A 154 6.37 -11.00 -2.61
C ASN A 154 6.05 -9.56 -2.18
N GLY A 155 6.06 -8.63 -3.14
CA GLY A 155 5.86 -7.20 -2.93
C GLY A 155 4.42 -6.74 -3.13
N VAL A 156 4.21 -5.42 -3.05
CA VAL A 156 2.92 -4.79 -3.39
C VAL A 156 2.97 -4.36 -4.85
N PRO A 157 2.18 -4.99 -5.74
CA PRO A 157 2.30 -4.74 -7.16
C PRO A 157 1.70 -3.39 -7.55
N LEU A 158 2.41 -2.69 -8.44
CA LEU A 158 1.92 -1.56 -9.20
C LEU A 158 1.97 -1.90 -10.69
N PHE A 159 0.97 -1.44 -11.43
CA PHE A 159 0.84 -1.64 -12.87
C PHE A 159 0.95 -0.30 -13.57
N VAL A 160 1.87 -0.19 -14.53
CA VAL A 160 2.12 1.04 -15.30
C VAL A 160 2.27 0.70 -16.77
N LEU A 161 1.87 1.62 -17.65
CA LEU A 161 2.05 1.45 -19.09
C LEU A 161 3.42 1.97 -19.52
N LYS A 162 4.19 1.11 -20.18
CA LYS A 162 5.54 1.39 -20.66
C LYS A 162 5.61 1.17 -22.17
N PHE A 163 6.32 2.05 -22.88
CA PHE A 163 6.65 1.83 -24.28
C PHE A 163 7.77 0.79 -24.40
N LYS A 164 7.67 -0.17 -25.31
CA LYS A 164 8.62 -1.29 -25.41
C LYS A 164 10.00 -0.86 -25.94
N GLN A 165 9.99 0.09 -26.88
CA GLN A 165 11.18 0.54 -27.60
C GLN A 165 11.82 1.78 -26.95
N GLU A 166 11.11 2.43 -26.03
CA GLU A 166 11.57 3.60 -25.31
C GLU A 166 11.57 3.27 -23.82
N ASN A 167 12.58 3.69 -23.07
CA ASN A 167 12.53 3.54 -21.62
C ASN A 167 11.63 4.61 -20.96
N SER A 168 10.42 4.79 -21.49
CA SER A 168 9.47 5.85 -21.14
C SER A 168 8.10 5.26 -20.80
N TYR A 169 7.37 5.95 -19.93
CA TYR A 169 6.03 5.56 -19.50
C TYR A 169 4.96 6.41 -20.19
N LEU A 170 3.78 5.82 -20.38
CA LEU A 170 2.62 6.58 -20.85
C LEU A 170 2.21 7.60 -19.79
N THR A 171 1.94 8.82 -20.23
CA THR A 171 1.46 9.90 -19.36
C THR A 171 0.03 10.27 -19.68
N ILE A 172 -0.74 10.67 -18.66
CA ILE A 172 -2.10 11.20 -18.77
C ILE A 172 -2.13 12.69 -18.38
N PRO A 173 -3.04 13.50 -18.94
CA PRO A 173 -3.28 14.85 -18.46
C PRO A 173 -3.68 14.88 -16.98
N ASN A 174 -3.13 15.81 -16.22
CA ASN A 174 -3.48 16.09 -14.84
C ASN A 174 -3.51 17.60 -14.61
N GLY A 175 -4.68 18.22 -14.79
CA GLY A 175 -4.81 19.67 -14.84
C GLY A 175 -4.01 20.26 -16.01
N LYS A 176 -3.08 21.17 -15.71
CA LYS A 176 -2.14 21.74 -16.70
C LYS A 176 -0.91 20.87 -16.94
N ASP A 177 -0.68 19.88 -16.08
CA ASP A 177 0.50 19.03 -16.10
C ASP A 177 0.18 17.65 -16.70
N ARG A 178 1.19 16.79 -16.74
CA ARG A 178 1.06 15.38 -17.12
C ARG A 178 1.62 14.49 -16.02
N SER A 179 0.92 13.41 -15.74
CA SER A 179 1.30 12.44 -14.73
C SER A 179 1.48 11.05 -15.33
N ILE A 180 2.33 10.23 -14.71
CA ILE A 180 2.52 8.82 -15.02
C ILE A 180 1.68 8.04 -14.00
N PRO A 181 0.58 7.39 -14.42
CA PRO A 181 -0.31 6.71 -13.48
C PRO A 181 0.20 5.29 -13.16
N PHE A 182 0.39 5.03 -11.87
CA PHE A 182 0.78 3.73 -11.33
C PHE A 182 -0.40 3.16 -10.56
N TYR A 183 -1.00 2.09 -11.07
CA TYR A 183 -2.23 1.53 -10.53
C TYR A 183 -1.95 0.41 -9.52
N PHE A 184 -2.63 0.40 -8.38
CA PHE A 184 -2.66 -0.76 -7.48
C PHE A 184 -3.46 -1.94 -8.05
N GLU A 185 -4.33 -1.68 -9.03
CA GLU A 185 -5.16 -2.69 -9.69
C GLU A 185 -4.86 -2.74 -11.18
N LYS A 186 -4.62 -3.96 -11.70
CA LYS A 186 -4.30 -4.17 -13.12
C LYS A 186 -5.38 -3.60 -14.04
N GLU A 187 -6.64 -3.67 -13.62
CA GLU A 187 -7.81 -3.15 -14.33
C GLU A 187 -7.63 -1.70 -14.78
N GLY A 188 -7.09 -0.83 -13.91
CA GLY A 188 -6.88 0.57 -14.26
C GLY A 188 -5.87 0.75 -15.39
N ALA A 189 -4.76 0.01 -15.35
CA ALA A 189 -3.76 0.02 -16.43
C ALA A 189 -4.33 -0.56 -17.74
N VAL A 190 -5.16 -1.61 -17.66
CA VAL A 190 -5.86 -2.17 -18.84
C VAL A 190 -6.83 -1.16 -19.42
N ALA A 191 -7.66 -0.51 -18.61
CA ALA A 191 -8.61 0.50 -19.08
C ALA A 191 -7.90 1.66 -19.78
N LEU A 192 -6.77 2.13 -19.22
CA LEU A 192 -5.96 3.15 -19.86
C LEU A 192 -5.37 2.67 -21.19
N LEU A 193 -4.89 1.42 -21.27
CA LEU A 193 -4.35 0.85 -22.51
C LEU A 193 -5.42 0.74 -23.59
N GLU A 194 -6.64 0.32 -23.23
CA GLU A 194 -7.76 0.24 -24.17
C GLU A 194 -8.20 1.63 -24.67
N ALA A 195 -8.23 2.64 -23.80
CA ALA A 195 -8.46 4.01 -24.21
C ALA A 195 -7.35 4.52 -25.15
N PHE A 196 -6.10 4.20 -24.84
CA PHE A 196 -4.96 4.59 -25.67
C PHE A 196 -4.97 3.88 -27.04
N LYS A 197 -5.34 2.60 -27.11
CA LYS A 197 -5.54 1.87 -28.37
C LYS A 197 -6.57 2.55 -29.27
N LYS A 198 -7.67 3.04 -28.71
CA LYS A 198 -8.69 3.77 -29.49
C LYS A 198 -8.17 5.10 -30.02
N ALA A 199 -7.38 5.82 -29.22
CA ALA A 199 -6.88 7.14 -29.58
C ALA A 199 -5.65 7.11 -30.50
N GLN A 200 -4.72 6.19 -30.27
CA GLN A 200 -3.41 6.08 -30.94
C GLN A 200 -3.03 4.60 -31.16
N PRO A 201 -3.69 3.87 -32.10
CA PRO A 201 -3.51 2.42 -32.25
C PRO A 201 -2.06 1.99 -32.53
N LYS A 202 -1.34 2.76 -33.36
CA LYS A 202 0.04 2.44 -33.76
C LYS A 202 1.02 2.52 -32.58
N GLU A 203 0.87 3.52 -31.72
CA GLU A 203 1.72 3.66 -30.54
C GLU A 203 1.31 2.70 -29.44
N ALA A 204 0.02 2.46 -29.25
CA ALA A 204 -0.48 1.48 -28.29
C ALA A 204 -0.02 0.05 -28.59
N ALA A 205 0.20 -0.31 -29.86
CA ALA A 205 0.77 -1.60 -30.25
C ALA A 205 2.20 -1.81 -29.73
N LYS A 206 2.92 -0.72 -29.45
CA LYS A 206 4.27 -0.71 -28.88
C LYS A 206 4.25 -0.50 -27.36
N THR A 207 3.10 -0.51 -26.71
CA THR A 207 2.95 -0.33 -25.27
C THR A 207 2.68 -1.66 -24.59
N GLU A 208 3.19 -1.84 -23.37
CA GLU A 208 2.90 -2.98 -22.51
C GLU A 208 2.60 -2.55 -21.08
N ILE A 209 1.96 -3.44 -20.33
CA ILE A 209 1.80 -3.27 -18.88
C ILE A 209 3.06 -3.82 -18.22
N GLN A 210 3.79 -2.95 -17.53
CA GLN A 210 4.88 -3.33 -16.65
C GLN A 210 4.38 -3.49 -15.22
N VAL A 211 4.91 -4.50 -14.53
CA VAL A 211 4.75 -4.70 -13.09
C VAL A 211 5.95 -4.11 -12.36
N LEU A 212 5.68 -3.32 -11.32
CA LEU A 212 6.68 -2.77 -10.40
C LEU A 212 6.30 -3.13 -8.95
N ASP A 213 7.29 -3.11 -8.07
CA ASP A 213 7.07 -3.20 -6.61
C ASP A 213 6.97 -1.80 -6.01
N LEU A 214 6.00 -1.58 -5.13
CA LEU A 214 5.78 -0.30 -4.46
C LEU A 214 7.02 0.21 -3.69
N TYR A 215 7.75 -0.66 -2.98
CA TYR A 215 8.93 -0.21 -2.24
C TYR A 215 10.05 0.20 -3.17
N GLY A 216 10.23 -0.48 -4.31
CA GLY A 216 11.15 -0.04 -5.35
C GLY A 216 10.77 1.33 -5.94
N VAL A 217 9.47 1.61 -6.10
CA VAL A 217 8.99 2.94 -6.52
C VAL A 217 9.27 3.99 -5.44
N ILE A 218 9.01 3.68 -4.17
CA ILE A 218 9.32 4.58 -3.04
C ILE A 218 10.82 4.86 -2.95
N GLU A 219 11.67 3.85 -3.14
CA GLU A 219 13.13 4.02 -3.19
C GLU A 219 13.55 4.93 -4.34
N THR A 220 12.94 4.76 -5.52
CA THR A 220 13.17 5.61 -6.68
C THR A 220 12.78 7.07 -6.39
N LEU A 221 11.61 7.29 -5.77
CA LEU A 221 11.16 8.63 -5.36
C LEU A 221 12.11 9.29 -4.33
N ASN A 222 12.72 8.50 -3.45
CA ASN A 222 13.64 9.00 -2.43
C ASN A 222 15.04 9.34 -2.96
N SER A 223 15.52 8.62 -3.98
CA SER A 223 16.93 8.63 -4.39
C SER A 223 17.19 9.24 -5.77
N SER A 224 16.15 9.37 -6.61
CA SER A 224 16.30 9.85 -7.97
C SER A 224 16.37 11.37 -8.04
N ASN A 225 17.26 11.87 -8.90
CA ASN A 225 17.30 13.28 -9.30
C ASN A 225 16.54 13.52 -10.62
N ASP A 226 15.90 12.49 -11.19
CA ASP A 226 15.13 12.62 -12.42
C ASP A 226 13.79 13.31 -12.15
N SER A 227 13.60 14.46 -12.80
CA SER A 227 12.35 15.24 -12.80
C SER A 227 11.11 14.45 -13.22
N SER A 228 11.27 13.33 -13.94
CA SER A 228 10.17 12.45 -14.34
C SER A 228 9.49 11.79 -13.13
N THR A 229 10.22 11.59 -12.02
CA THR A 229 9.69 10.99 -10.79
C THR A 229 8.62 11.86 -10.11
N ASN A 230 8.71 13.18 -10.27
CA ASN A 230 7.69 14.13 -9.77
C ASN A 230 6.35 14.00 -10.50
N LYS A 231 6.32 13.30 -11.64
CA LYS A 231 5.10 13.04 -12.41
C LYS A 231 4.40 11.75 -11.97
N ILE A 232 5.01 10.94 -11.10
CA ILE A 232 4.40 9.70 -10.62
C ILE A 232 3.17 10.02 -9.80
N LEU A 233 2.04 9.44 -10.20
CA LEU A 233 0.78 9.48 -9.48
C LEU A 233 0.35 8.05 -9.17
N LEU A 234 0.14 7.76 -7.88
CA LEU A 234 -0.41 6.48 -7.46
C LEU A 234 -1.93 6.51 -7.57
N TYR A 235 -2.48 5.53 -8.29
CA TYR A 235 -3.92 5.38 -8.46
C TYR A 235 -4.43 4.28 -7.50
N PRO A 236 -5.20 4.64 -6.45
CA PRO A 236 -5.71 3.67 -5.48
C PRO A 236 -6.61 2.61 -6.13
N SER A 237 -6.91 1.54 -5.39
CA SER A 237 -7.91 0.56 -5.78
C SER A 237 -9.29 1.20 -5.94
N GLN A 238 -10.17 0.57 -6.71
CA GLN A 238 -11.55 1.01 -6.85
C GLN A 238 -12.26 1.10 -5.49
N GLU A 239 -12.05 0.10 -4.62
CA GLU A 239 -12.56 0.09 -3.25
C GLU A 239 -12.10 1.32 -2.45
N SER A 240 -10.82 1.68 -2.56
CA SER A 240 -10.26 2.86 -1.91
C SER A 240 -10.85 4.16 -2.45
N ILE A 241 -11.08 4.25 -3.77
CA ILE A 241 -11.73 5.41 -4.39
C ILE A 241 -13.19 5.54 -3.90
N GLU A 242 -13.93 4.44 -3.82
CA GLU A 242 -15.30 4.41 -3.30
C GLU A 242 -15.33 4.81 -1.82
N PHE A 243 -14.37 4.34 -1.02
CA PHE A 243 -14.20 4.76 0.36
C PHE A 243 -13.97 6.28 0.45
N LEU A 244 -13.01 6.83 -0.31
CA LEU A 244 -12.72 8.28 -0.33
C LEU A 244 -13.95 9.11 -0.73
N ARG A 245 -14.78 8.61 -1.67
CA ARG A 245 -16.04 9.28 -2.05
C ARG A 245 -17.08 9.27 -0.94
N SER A 246 -17.13 8.22 -0.11
CA SER A 246 -18.11 8.13 0.96
C SER A 246 -17.80 9.04 2.17
N ILE A 247 -16.55 9.48 2.32
CA ILE A 247 -16.13 10.40 3.40
C ILE A 247 -16.18 11.88 3.01
N VAL A 248 -16.27 12.21 1.71
CA VAL A 248 -16.45 13.60 1.26
C VAL A 248 -17.94 13.95 1.41
N PRO A 249 -18.31 14.95 2.25
CA PRO A 249 -19.68 15.40 2.36
C PRO A 249 -20.19 15.85 0.98
N ASN A 250 -21.36 15.40 0.56
CA ASN A 250 -22.01 15.94 -0.64
C ASN A 250 -22.07 17.47 -0.52
N PRO A 251 -21.60 18.25 -1.53
CA PRO A 251 -21.80 19.68 -1.50
C PRO A 251 -23.31 19.97 -1.37
N PRO A 252 -23.70 20.98 -0.57
CA PRO A 252 -25.10 21.31 -0.41
C PRO A 252 -25.70 21.57 -1.79
N LYS A 253 -26.84 20.91 -2.07
CA LYS A 253 -27.62 21.19 -3.28
C LYS A 253 -27.92 22.69 -3.29
N LYS A 254 -27.40 23.39 -4.31
CA LYS A 254 -27.81 24.77 -4.61
C LYS A 254 -29.24 24.77 -5.12
#